data_AF-A0A1V5XFR7-F1
#
_entry.id   AF-A0A1V5XFR7-F1
#
_cell.length_a   1.000
_cell.length_b   1.000
_cell.length_c   1.000
_cell.angle_alpha   90.00
_cell.angle_beta   90.00
_cell.angle_gamma   90.00
#
_symmetry.space_group_name_H-M   'P 1'
#
loop_
_entity.id
_entity.type
_entity.pdbx_description
1 polymer ?
#
loop_
_entity_poly.entity_id
_entity_poly.type
_entity_poly.pdbx_seq_one_letter_code
_entity_poly.pdbx_strand_id
1 'polypeptide(L)'
;MLDLGTKGWRWGSVLARQHRMASKFSDFLTEKKIDPRSVLAASKMIERLRPEDRAIRLKERIARRSEDGMPEEMKKNRVKPKSGKPVTRPAMQAALEGKAISGPLKTRLVRAVNHILQVKKLNQVDIRTLF
;
A
#
# COMPACT_ATOMS: atom_id res chain seq x y z
N MET A 1 49.00 -38.89 -7.30
CA MET A 1 48.70 -37.49 -6.96
C MET A 1 47.22 -37.43 -6.62
N LEU A 2 46.92 -37.39 -5.33
CA LEU A 2 45.55 -37.32 -4.80
C LEU A 2 45.09 -35.86 -4.93
N ASP A 3 43.94 -35.59 -5.52
CA ASP A 3 43.17 -34.42 -5.12
C ASP A 3 41.67 -34.73 -5.09
N LEU A 4 41.14 -34.65 -3.87
CA LEU A 4 39.79 -34.97 -3.47
C LEU A 4 39.00 -33.67 -3.40
N GLY A 5 37.97 -33.56 -4.24
CA GLY A 5 36.69 -32.96 -3.90
C GLY A 5 36.67 -31.56 -3.28
N THR A 6 36.32 -30.56 -4.09
CA THR A 6 35.60 -29.38 -3.60
C THR A 6 34.11 -29.60 -3.75
N LYS A 7 33.52 -30.16 -2.69
CA LYS A 7 32.09 -30.22 -2.42
C LYS A 7 31.50 -28.80 -2.58
N GLY A 8 30.64 -28.61 -3.58
CA GLY A 8 29.79 -27.45 -3.70
C GLY A 8 28.68 -27.51 -2.65
N TRP A 9 28.95 -26.96 -1.47
CA TRP A 9 27.94 -26.79 -0.43
C TRP A 9 26.96 -25.69 -0.84
N ARG A 10 25.98 -26.03 -1.68
CA ARG A 10 24.84 -25.16 -1.97
C ARG A 10 23.84 -25.30 -0.82
N TRP A 11 24.17 -24.67 0.31
CA TRP A 11 23.25 -24.54 1.44
C TRP A 11 22.02 -23.72 1.02
N GLY A 12 20.85 -24.34 1.14
CA GLY A 12 19.67 -23.64 1.65
C GLY A 12 18.76 -22.98 0.62
N SER A 13 17.86 -23.76 0.03
CA SER A 13 16.46 -23.33 0.01
C SER A 13 15.57 -24.41 0.62
N VAL A 14 15.81 -24.71 1.89
CA VAL A 14 14.79 -25.35 2.73
C VAL A 14 13.83 -24.25 3.16
N LEU A 15 12.99 -23.79 2.24
CA LEU A 15 11.79 -23.02 2.57
C LEU A 15 10.57 -23.92 2.39
N ALA A 16 10.62 -25.07 3.04
CA ALA A 16 9.42 -25.82 3.39
C ALA A 16 9.29 -25.77 4.92
N ARG A 17 8.60 -24.73 5.43
CA ARG A 17 7.82 -24.75 6.68
C ARG A 17 7.21 -23.39 7.02
N GLN A 18 5.95 -23.19 6.61
CA GLN A 18 4.79 -23.02 7.50
C GLN A 18 3.57 -22.57 6.68
N HIS A 19 2.83 -23.54 6.14
CA HIS A 19 1.43 -23.30 5.79
C HIS A 19 0.62 -23.19 7.08
N ARG A 20 0.45 -21.96 7.57
CA ARG A 20 -0.59 -21.62 8.55
C ARG A 20 -1.13 -20.23 8.21
N MET A 21 -2.14 -20.22 7.34
CA MET A 21 -2.99 -19.09 6.91
C MET A 21 -2.25 -17.85 6.42
N ALA A 22 -1.44 -17.99 5.36
CA ALA A 22 -1.00 -16.83 4.60
C ALA A 22 -2.24 -16.11 4.04
N SER A 23 -2.32 -14.80 4.21
CA SER A 23 -3.44 -14.03 3.65
C SER A 23 -3.27 -13.89 2.14
N LYS A 24 -4.39 -13.69 1.43
CA LYS A 24 -4.38 -13.36 -0.01
C LYS A 24 -3.42 -12.22 -0.34
N PHE A 25 -3.33 -11.24 0.57
CA PHE A 25 -2.41 -10.12 0.48
C PHE A 25 -0.94 -10.57 0.63
N SER A 26 -0.62 -11.41 1.61
CA SER A 26 0.72 -11.96 1.82
C SER A 26 1.18 -12.83 0.64
N ASP A 27 0.29 -13.67 0.12
CA ASP A 27 0.56 -14.53 -1.04
C ASP A 27 0.87 -13.67 -2.27
N PHE A 28 0.07 -12.63 -2.51
CA PHE A 28 0.29 -11.71 -3.62
C PHE A 28 1.65 -11.00 -3.54
N LEU A 29 2.03 -10.49 -2.36
CA LEU A 29 3.32 -9.84 -2.20
C LEU A 29 4.48 -10.80 -2.46
N THR A 30 4.35 -12.05 -2.03
CA THR A 30 5.35 -13.10 -2.25
C THR A 30 5.46 -13.44 -3.73
N GLU A 31 4.33 -13.66 -4.41
CA GLU A 31 4.26 -13.95 -5.85
C GLU A 31 4.91 -12.84 -6.69
N LYS A 32 4.60 -11.58 -6.38
CA LYS A 32 5.16 -10.41 -7.10
C LYS A 32 6.52 -9.95 -6.57
N LYS A 33 7.10 -10.70 -5.61
CA LYS A 33 8.40 -10.40 -4.98
C LYS A 33 8.46 -8.96 -4.45
N ILE A 34 7.42 -8.53 -3.76
CA ILE A 34 7.29 -7.20 -3.16
C ILE A 34 7.61 -7.31 -1.67
N ASP A 35 8.61 -6.56 -1.20
CA ASP A 35 8.89 -6.44 0.23
C ASP A 35 7.80 -5.59 0.93
N PRO A 36 7.17 -6.08 2.01
CA PRO A 36 6.23 -5.29 2.83
C PRO A 36 6.76 -3.92 3.27
N ARG A 37 8.08 -3.79 3.51
CA ARG A 37 8.70 -2.51 3.89
C ARG A 37 8.61 -1.49 2.76
N SER A 38 8.71 -1.93 1.51
CA SER A 38 8.55 -1.07 0.34
C SER A 38 7.12 -0.54 0.24
N VAL A 39 6.11 -1.35 0.61
CA VAL A 39 4.71 -0.92 0.64
C VAL A 39 4.49 0.17 1.69
N LEU A 40 5.11 0.06 2.86
CA LEU A 40 5.07 1.11 3.89
C LEU A 40 5.70 2.43 3.38
N ALA A 41 6.86 2.34 2.74
CA ALA A 41 7.55 3.51 2.17
C ALA A 41 6.71 4.18 1.06
N ALA A 42 6.17 3.37 0.14
CA ALA A 42 5.29 3.85 -0.93
C ALA A 42 4.04 4.52 -0.35
N SER A 43 3.38 3.90 0.64
CA SER A 43 2.22 4.48 1.31
C SER A 43 2.54 5.83 1.97
N LYS A 44 3.69 5.93 2.66
CA LYS A 44 4.15 7.19 3.28
C LYS A 44 4.33 8.30 2.25
N MET A 45 4.86 7.96 1.07
CA MET A 45 5.08 8.94 0.01
C MET A 45 3.79 9.39 -0.67
N ILE A 46 2.92 8.45 -1.06
CA ILE A 46 1.72 8.76 -1.86
C ILE A 46 0.62 9.43 -1.03
N GLU A 47 0.45 9.01 0.23
CA GLU A 47 -0.61 9.52 1.10
C GLU A 47 -0.23 10.82 1.81
N ARG A 48 1.03 11.26 1.72
CA ARG A 48 1.49 12.51 2.33
C ARG A 48 0.69 13.70 1.80
N LEU A 49 0.15 14.49 2.72
CA LEU A 49 -0.58 15.72 2.41
C LEU A 49 0.39 16.76 1.83
N ARG A 50 0.14 17.17 0.59
CA ARG A 50 0.94 18.19 -0.10
C ARG A 50 0.38 19.60 0.14
N PRO A 51 1.13 20.67 -0.17
CA PRO A 51 0.62 22.04 -0.07
C PRO A 51 -0.67 22.26 -0.86
N GLU A 52 -0.79 21.66 -2.04
CA GLU A 52 -1.99 21.75 -2.87
C GLU A 52 -3.22 21.15 -2.17
N ASP A 53 -3.05 19.97 -1.53
CA ASP A 53 -4.10 19.35 -0.73
C ASP A 53 -4.50 20.22 0.47
N ARG A 54 -3.52 20.90 1.11
CA ARG A 54 -3.80 21.81 2.24
C ARG A 54 -4.59 23.03 1.80
N ALA A 55 -4.24 23.60 0.64
CA ALA A 55 -4.97 24.72 0.06
C ALA A 55 -6.43 24.33 -0.25
N ILE A 56 -6.67 23.15 -0.81
CA ILE A 56 -8.04 22.64 -1.06
C ILE A 56 -8.81 22.52 0.25
N ARG A 57 -8.22 21.90 1.28
CA ARG A 57 -8.88 21.75 2.59
C ARG A 57 -9.14 23.09 3.29
N LEU A 58 -8.28 24.09 3.08
CA LEU A 58 -8.49 25.44 3.60
C LEU A 58 -9.65 26.12 2.88
N LYS A 59 -9.67 26.10 1.55
CA LYS A 59 -10.77 26.68 0.75
C LYS A 59 -12.10 26.03 1.10
N GLU A 60 -12.16 24.69 1.22
CA GLU A 60 -13.37 23.98 1.67
C GLU A 60 -13.81 24.40 3.08
N ARG A 61 -12.86 24.64 3.98
CA ARG A 61 -13.17 25.07 5.36
C ARG A 61 -13.73 26.49 5.40
N ILE A 62 -13.17 27.39 4.60
CA ILE A 62 -13.66 28.77 4.47
C ILE A 62 -15.06 28.76 3.88
N ALA A 63 -15.27 28.05 2.77
CA ALA A 63 -16.58 27.96 2.10
C ALA A 63 -17.67 27.30 2.97
N ARG A 64 -17.31 26.38 3.88
CA ARG A 64 -18.28 25.83 4.85
C ARG A 64 -18.65 26.79 5.98
N ARG A 65 -17.84 27.85 6.19
CA ARG A 65 -18.07 28.86 7.24
C ARG A 65 -18.71 30.14 6.70
N SER A 66 -18.72 30.35 5.39
CA SER A 66 -19.45 31.46 4.77
C SER A 66 -20.96 31.25 4.85
N GLU A 67 -21.72 32.34 4.92
CA GLU A 67 -23.19 32.33 5.00
C GLU A 67 -23.82 31.64 3.79
N ASP A 68 -23.20 31.76 2.61
CA ASP A 68 -23.65 31.13 1.36
C ASP A 68 -23.37 29.61 1.28
N GLY A 69 -22.63 29.05 2.25
CA GLY A 69 -22.21 27.66 2.24
C GLY A 69 -21.26 27.29 1.10
N MET A 70 -21.10 25.98 0.84
CA MET A 70 -20.17 25.49 -0.19
C MET A 70 -20.75 25.72 -1.60
N PRO A 71 -20.05 26.41 -2.52
CA PRO A 71 -20.54 26.64 -3.88
C PRO A 71 -20.78 25.33 -4.65
N GLU A 72 -21.85 25.27 -5.44
CA GLU A 72 -22.23 24.06 -6.21
C GLU A 72 -21.15 23.63 -7.22
N GLU A 73 -20.48 24.58 -7.87
CA GLU A 73 -19.36 24.29 -8.76
C GLU A 73 -18.19 23.62 -8.01
N MET A 74 -17.96 24.06 -6.77
CA MET A 74 -16.94 23.48 -5.90
C MET A 74 -17.34 22.08 -5.43
N LYS A 75 -18.63 21.79 -5.29
CA LYS A 75 -19.12 20.43 -4.96
C LYS A 75 -18.96 19.47 -6.15
N LYS A 76 -19.25 19.93 -7.37
CA LYS A 76 -19.22 19.11 -8.60
C LYS A 76 -17.80 18.79 -9.07
N ASN A 77 -16.90 19.78 -9.05
CA ASN A 77 -15.54 19.64 -9.59
C ASN A 77 -14.44 19.49 -8.52
N ARG A 78 -14.79 19.08 -7.29
CA ARG A 78 -13.78 18.91 -6.23
C ARG A 78 -12.80 17.79 -6.55
N VAL A 79 -11.51 18.16 -6.63
CA VAL A 79 -10.43 17.19 -6.51
C VAL A 79 -10.33 16.80 -5.04
N LYS A 80 -10.59 15.52 -4.74
CA LYS A 80 -10.48 15.02 -3.36
C LYS A 80 -9.02 15.12 -2.91
N PRO A 81 -8.73 15.81 -1.79
CA PRO A 81 -7.38 15.88 -1.27
C PRO A 81 -6.93 14.48 -0.81
N LYS A 82 -5.62 14.29 -0.76
CA LYS A 82 -5.02 13.07 -0.19
C LYS A 82 -5.42 12.87 1.26
N SER A 83 -5.39 11.60 1.70
CA SER A 83 -5.78 11.25 3.07
C SER A 83 -4.88 11.89 4.12
N GLY A 84 -3.59 12.03 3.83
CA GLY A 84 -2.57 12.43 4.82
C GLY A 84 -2.16 11.29 5.75
N LYS A 85 -2.86 10.14 5.71
CA LYS A 85 -2.71 9.04 6.67
C LYS A 85 -2.04 7.82 6.02
N PRO A 86 -0.74 7.60 6.23
CA PRO A 86 -0.06 6.44 5.68
C PRO A 86 -0.49 5.14 6.37
N VAL A 87 -0.15 4.01 5.76
CA VAL A 87 -0.25 2.69 6.38
C VAL A 87 0.82 2.58 7.48
N THR A 88 0.40 2.11 8.65
CA THR A 88 1.29 1.90 9.80
C THR A 88 1.78 0.45 9.86
N ARG A 89 2.85 0.20 10.61
CA ARG A 89 3.38 -1.18 10.80
C ARG A 89 2.34 -2.15 11.36
N PRO A 90 1.57 -1.83 12.43
CA PRO A 90 0.56 -2.74 12.95
C PRO A 90 -0.55 -3.02 11.93
N ALA A 91 -0.95 -2.02 11.16
CA ALA A 91 -1.94 -2.17 10.10
C ALA A 91 -1.44 -3.07 8.95
N MET A 92 -0.16 -2.97 8.60
CA MET A 92 0.48 -3.87 7.63
C MET A 92 0.52 -5.30 8.14
N GLN A 93 0.92 -5.50 9.40
CA GLN A 93 0.94 -6.81 10.02
C GLN A 93 -0.45 -7.45 10.06
N ALA A 94 -1.48 -6.69 10.44
CA ALA A 94 -2.86 -7.17 10.39
C ALA A 94 -3.29 -7.62 8.98
N ALA A 95 -2.86 -6.90 7.93
CA ALA A 95 -3.13 -7.28 6.54
C ALA A 95 -2.37 -8.56 6.12
N LEU A 96 -1.11 -8.71 6.54
CA LEU A 96 -0.30 -9.92 6.27
C LEU A 96 -0.87 -11.16 6.98
N GLU A 97 -1.38 -10.99 8.19
CA GLU A 97 -2.02 -12.04 8.98
C GLU A 97 -3.47 -12.34 8.54
N GLY A 98 -4.02 -11.57 7.59
CA GLY A 98 -5.38 -11.77 7.09
C GLY A 98 -6.48 -11.35 8.06
N LYS A 99 -6.15 -10.52 9.06
CA LYS A 99 -7.12 -9.96 10.01
C LYS A 99 -8.06 -8.98 9.30
N ALA A 100 -9.24 -8.79 9.88
CA ALA A 100 -10.18 -7.79 9.40
C ALA A 100 -9.56 -6.38 9.47
N ILE A 101 -9.55 -5.69 8.32
CA ILE A 101 -9.04 -4.32 8.19
C ILE A 101 -10.08 -3.41 7.55
N SER A 102 -10.06 -2.12 7.89
CA SER A 102 -11.05 -1.16 7.40
C SER A 102 -10.93 -0.88 5.90
N GLY A 103 -12.06 -0.53 5.26
CA GLY A 103 -12.10 -0.21 3.82
C GLY A 103 -11.12 0.89 3.39
N PRO A 104 -10.99 2.01 4.13
CA PRO A 104 -9.98 3.03 3.83
C PRO A 104 -8.54 2.51 3.94
N LEU A 105 -8.27 1.53 4.80
CA LEU A 105 -6.96 0.90 4.91
C LEU A 105 -6.68 -0.02 3.71
N LYS A 106 -7.65 -0.86 3.29
CA LYS A 106 -7.55 -1.65 2.05
C LYS A 106 -7.24 -0.78 0.83
N THR A 107 -7.95 0.33 0.70
CA THR A 107 -7.74 1.29 -0.41
C THR A 107 -6.33 1.88 -0.41
N ARG A 108 -5.80 2.25 0.77
CA ARG A 108 -4.42 2.78 0.90
C ARG A 108 -3.36 1.73 0.57
N LEU A 109 -3.58 0.47 0.97
CA LEU A 109 -2.70 -0.65 0.63
C LEU A 109 -2.68 -0.89 -0.88
N VAL A 110 -3.85 -0.91 -1.53
CA VAL A 110 -3.97 -1.07 -2.99
C VAL A 110 -3.22 0.04 -3.74
N ARG A 111 -3.40 1.31 -3.35
CA ARG A 111 -2.66 2.43 -3.95
C ARG A 111 -1.14 2.28 -3.81
N ALA A 112 -0.69 1.86 -2.62
CA ALA A 112 0.74 1.66 -2.35
C ALA A 112 1.32 0.49 -3.18
N VAL A 113 0.58 -0.62 -3.28
CA VAL A 113 0.97 -1.75 -4.12
C VAL A 113 0.98 -1.37 -5.60
N ASN A 114 -0.07 -0.70 -6.09
CA ASN A 114 -0.15 -0.27 -7.49
C ASN A 114 0.96 0.71 -7.86
N HIS A 115 1.38 1.58 -6.95
CA HIS A 115 2.55 2.43 -7.16
C HIS A 115 3.83 1.59 -7.37
N ILE A 116 4.03 0.54 -6.57
CA ILE A 116 5.18 -0.36 -6.72
C ILE A 116 5.09 -1.18 -8.02
N LEU A 117 3.89 -1.68 -8.36
CA LEU A 117 3.65 -2.41 -9.60
C LEU A 117 3.94 -1.52 -10.82
N GLN A 118 3.54 -0.24 -10.78
CA GLN A 118 3.84 0.72 -11.83
C GLN A 118 5.35 0.92 -12.00
N VAL A 119 6.11 1.07 -10.90
CA VAL A 119 7.59 1.14 -10.95
C VAL A 119 8.17 -0.14 -11.55
N LYS A 120 7.59 -1.30 -11.24
CA LYS A 120 7.96 -2.61 -11.81
C LYS A 120 7.40 -2.85 -13.22
N LYS A 121 6.66 -1.91 -13.81
CA LYS A 121 5.97 -2.04 -15.11
C LYS A 121 5.03 -3.26 -15.20
N LEU A 122 4.37 -3.57 -14.09
CA LEU A 122 3.35 -4.62 -13.99
C LEU A 122 1.95 -4.00 -14.00
N ASN A 123 0.95 -4.82 -14.33
CA ASN A 123 -0.45 -4.39 -14.35
C ASN A 123 -0.93 -4.00 -12.94
N GLN A 124 -1.74 -2.94 -12.87
CA GLN A 124 -2.38 -2.51 -11.64
C GLN A 124 -3.44 -3.53 -11.20
N VAL A 125 -3.71 -3.57 -9.90
CA VAL A 125 -4.68 -4.49 -9.30
C VAL A 125 -5.73 -3.76 -8.49
N ASP A 126 -6.88 -4.42 -8.34
CA ASP A 126 -8.01 -3.90 -7.58
C ASP A 126 -8.07 -4.44 -6.15
N ILE A 127 -8.96 -3.86 -5.35
CA ILE A 127 -9.21 -4.25 -3.95
C ILE A 127 -9.56 -5.74 -3.85
N ARG A 128 -10.40 -6.27 -4.76
CA ARG A 128 -10.84 -7.69 -4.75
C ARG A 128 -9.70 -8.66 -5.06
N THR A 129 -8.66 -8.21 -5.73
CA THR A 129 -7.49 -9.04 -6.02
C THR A 129 -6.61 -9.18 -4.77
N LEU A 130 -6.51 -8.15 -3.95
CA LEU A 130 -5.65 -8.12 -2.75
C LEU A 130 -6.33 -8.60 -1.46
N PHE A 131 -7.66 -8.51 -1.36
CA PHE A 131 -8.44 -8.81 -0.15
C PHE A 131 -9.74 -9.56 -0.44
#